data_AF-A0A834T5E1-F1
#
_entry.id   AF-A0A834T5E1-F1
#
_cell.length_a   1.000
_cell.length_b   1.000
_cell.length_c   1.000
_cell.angle_alpha   90.00
_cell.angle_beta   90.00
_cell.angle_gamma   90.00
#
_symmetry.space_group_name_H-M   'P 1'
#
loop_
_entity.id
_entity.type
_entity.pdbx_description
1 polymer ?
#
loop_
_entity_poly.entity_id
_entity_poly.type
_entity_poly.pdbx_seq_one_letter_code
_entity_poly.pdbx_strand_id
1 'polypeptide(L)'
;MEKAIKELEKQNKKAVMMEMNEHDESQPDTTSSCGSNIDGANESLPLPEPEVKARVLEKQILINIHCHKQNGIIYKIMAQLHNLQLSLLSTTVLPFGNFTLDITIIAQMGDESKVTVSGIVQSLREALLM
;
A
#
# COMPACT_ATOMS: atom_id res chain seq x y z
N MET A 1 29.14 -26.07 -13.45
CA MET A 1 28.40 -25.01 -12.74
C MET A 1 28.58 -23.62 -13.35
N GLU A 2 29.59 -23.35 -14.18
CA GLU A 2 29.76 -22.00 -14.80
C GLU A 2 28.74 -21.65 -15.90
N LYS A 3 28.08 -22.64 -16.53
CA LYS A 3 27.08 -22.36 -17.57
C LYS A 3 25.80 -21.71 -17.04
N ALA A 4 25.46 -21.89 -15.76
CA ALA A 4 24.25 -21.34 -15.16
C ALA A 4 24.39 -19.85 -14.80
N ILE A 5 25.61 -19.40 -14.46
CA ILE A 5 25.86 -18.01 -14.07
C ILE A 5 25.75 -17.06 -15.29
N LYS A 6 26.21 -17.50 -16.47
CA LYS A 6 26.11 -16.70 -17.70
C LYS A 6 24.68 -16.47 -18.20
N GLU A 7 23.74 -17.36 -17.90
CA GLU A 7 22.35 -17.17 -18.32
C GLU A 7 21.62 -16.16 -17.40
N LEU A 8 22.05 -16.04 -16.14
CA LEU A 8 21.43 -15.13 -15.17
C LEU A 8 21.78 -13.65 -15.44
N GLU A 9 22.98 -13.36 -15.97
CA GLU A 9 23.37 -12.00 -16.36
C GLU A 9 22.66 -11.53 -17.64
N LYS A 10 22.27 -12.45 -18.53
CA LYS A 10 21.59 -12.13 -19.79
C LYS A 10 20.16 -11.61 -19.58
N GLN A 11 19.52 -11.97 -18.47
CA GLN A 11 18.16 -11.53 -18.14
C GLN A 11 18.12 -10.17 -17.42
N ASN A 12 19.24 -9.69 -16.86
CA ASN A 12 19.29 -8.42 -16.12
C ASN A 12 19.50 -7.18 -17.02
N LYS A 13 19.52 -7.34 -18.35
CA LYS A 13 19.73 -6.24 -19.31
C LYS A 13 18.44 -5.66 -19.90
N LYS A 14 17.29 -5.83 -19.25
CA LYS A 14 16.00 -5.30 -19.76
C LYS A 14 15.14 -4.55 -18.74
N ALA A 15 15.79 -3.88 -17.78
CA ALA A 15 15.10 -2.97 -16.85
C ALA A 15 15.87 -1.64 -16.72
N VAL A 16 16.17 -1.00 -17.83
CA VAL A 16 16.51 0.43 -17.86
C VAL A 16 15.82 1.05 -19.07
N MET A 17 14.61 1.55 -18.84
CA MET A 17 14.08 2.71 -19.56
C MET A 17 13.02 3.34 -18.65
N MET A 18 13.48 4.35 -17.90
CA MET A 18 12.62 5.47 -17.54
C MET A 18 12.39 6.23 -18.85
N GLU A 19 11.17 6.21 -19.38
CA GLU A 19 10.75 7.18 -20.39
C GLU A 19 9.82 8.18 -19.70
N MET A 20 10.40 9.34 -19.38
CA MET A 20 9.66 10.59 -19.25
C MET A 20 9.15 10.94 -20.64
N ASN A 21 7.87 11.24 -20.79
CA ASN A 21 7.41 11.97 -21.96
C ASN A 21 6.64 13.21 -21.50
N GLU A 22 7.26 14.36 -21.74
CA GLU A 22 6.65 15.68 -21.71
C GLU A 22 5.88 15.94 -23.01
N HIS A 23 4.96 16.91 -22.93
CA HIS A 23 4.09 17.54 -23.92
C HIS A 23 4.31 17.31 -25.43
N ASP A 24 3.20 17.15 -26.16
CA ASP A 24 2.92 18.02 -27.32
C ASP A 24 1.40 18.22 -27.54
N GLU A 25 1.03 19.42 -27.97
CA GLU A 25 -0.32 19.89 -28.25
C GLU A 25 -0.93 19.22 -29.49
N SER A 26 -2.21 18.83 -29.40
CA SER A 26 -3.12 18.93 -30.55
C SER A 26 -4.58 18.81 -30.10
N GLN A 27 -5.31 19.93 -30.08
CA GLN A 27 -6.76 19.95 -30.34
C GLN A 27 -6.99 19.82 -31.86
N PRO A 28 -8.13 19.27 -32.33
CA PRO A 28 -9.39 20.01 -32.34
C PRO A 28 -10.61 19.21 -31.88
N ASP A 29 -11.58 19.96 -31.35
CA ASP A 29 -12.92 19.53 -30.98
C ASP A 29 -13.66 18.82 -32.12
N THR A 30 -14.28 17.66 -31.84
CA THR A 30 -15.60 17.34 -32.39
C THR A 30 -16.40 16.54 -31.37
N THR A 31 -17.39 17.23 -30.83
CA THR A 31 -18.65 16.77 -30.24
C THR A 31 -19.03 15.30 -30.50
N SER A 32 -19.19 14.53 -29.43
CA SER A 32 -20.19 13.46 -29.39
C SER A 32 -20.60 13.21 -27.94
N SER A 33 -21.74 13.82 -27.62
CA SER A 33 -22.57 13.62 -26.45
C SER A 33 -22.68 12.15 -26.02
N CYS A 34 -22.22 11.85 -24.79
CA CYS A 34 -22.98 10.98 -23.90
C CYS A 34 -23.47 11.84 -22.74
N GLY A 35 -24.58 12.54 -22.99
CA GLY A 35 -25.42 13.04 -21.92
C GLY A 35 -25.94 11.88 -21.07
N SER A 36 -25.49 11.84 -19.82
CA SER A 36 -26.34 11.44 -18.72
C SER A 36 -26.37 12.60 -17.75
N ASN A 37 -27.36 13.48 -17.94
CA ASN A 37 -27.79 14.39 -16.90
C ASN A 37 -28.25 13.52 -15.72
N ILE A 38 -27.40 13.39 -14.71
CA ILE A 38 -27.82 13.03 -13.37
C ILE A 38 -27.37 14.20 -12.50
N ASP A 39 -28.23 15.21 -12.42
CA ASP A 39 -28.36 16.00 -11.21
C ASP A 39 -28.67 15.02 -10.08
N GLY A 40 -27.67 14.77 -9.25
CA GLY A 40 -27.78 13.89 -8.11
C GLY A 40 -26.44 13.92 -7.42
N ALA A 41 -26.40 14.53 -6.24
CA ALA A 41 -25.22 14.69 -5.41
C ALA A 41 -24.26 13.52 -5.58
N ASN A 42 -22.99 13.84 -5.85
CA ASN A 42 -21.87 12.96 -5.60
C ASN A 42 -21.83 12.63 -4.10
N GLU A 43 -22.75 11.81 -3.63
CA GLU A 43 -22.56 11.02 -2.44
C GLU A 43 -21.39 10.10 -2.77
N SER A 44 -20.16 10.57 -2.51
CA SER A 44 -19.01 9.69 -2.46
C SER A 44 -19.36 8.66 -1.41
N LEU A 45 -19.80 7.48 -1.84
CA LEU A 45 -20.07 6.38 -0.93
C LEU A 45 -18.79 6.20 -0.10
N PRO A 46 -18.88 6.22 1.24
CA PRO A 46 -17.71 6.10 2.09
C PRO A 46 -16.99 4.80 1.72
N LEU A 47 -15.68 4.92 1.44
CA LEU A 47 -14.86 3.74 1.18
C LEU A 47 -14.96 2.80 2.39
N PRO A 48 -14.95 1.48 2.17
CA PRO A 48 -14.92 0.51 3.26
C PRO A 48 -13.76 0.78 4.22
N GLU A 49 -14.05 0.70 5.52
CA GLU A 49 -13.05 0.84 6.58
C GLU A 49 -11.94 -0.21 6.41
N PRO A 50 -10.66 0.16 6.60
CA PRO A 50 -9.56 -0.80 6.54
C PRO A 50 -9.68 -1.86 7.64
N GLU A 51 -9.60 -3.13 7.26
CA GLU A 51 -9.52 -4.21 8.24
C GLU A 51 -8.08 -4.35 8.72
N VAL A 52 -7.86 -4.14 10.02
CA VAL A 52 -6.57 -4.37 10.67
C VAL A 52 -6.72 -5.50 11.69
N LYS A 53 -5.83 -6.49 11.60
CA LYS A 53 -5.69 -7.62 12.53
C LYS A 53 -4.24 -7.70 12.98
N ALA A 54 -4.02 -7.92 14.27
CA ALA A 54 -2.68 -8.08 14.82
C ALA A 54 -2.64 -9.27 15.78
N ARG A 55 -1.51 -9.99 15.77
CA ARG A 55 -1.23 -11.11 16.67
C ARG A 55 0.21 -11.02 17.15
N VAL A 56 0.47 -11.48 18.37
CA VAL A 56 1.79 -11.44 19.00
C VAL A 56 2.25 -12.86 19.30
N LEU A 57 3.51 -13.15 18.98
CA LEU A 57 4.21 -14.35 19.39
C LEU A 57 5.56 -13.92 19.97
N GLU A 58 5.75 -14.15 21.27
CA GLU A 58 6.92 -13.67 22.01
C GLU A 58 7.13 -12.14 21.82
N LYS A 59 8.22 -11.75 21.16
CA LYS A 59 8.55 -10.34 20.85
C LYS A 59 8.17 -9.93 19.42
N GLN A 60 7.62 -10.83 18.62
CA GLN A 60 7.23 -10.55 17.25
C GLN A 60 5.74 -10.27 17.14
N ILE A 61 5.40 -9.32 16.27
CA ILE A 61 4.05 -8.92 15.96
C ILE A 61 3.81 -9.19 14.48
N LEU A 62 2.74 -9.91 14.19
CA LEU A 62 2.21 -10.08 12.84
C LEU A 62 1.00 -9.16 12.69
N ILE A 63 1.04 -8.29 11.69
CA ILE A 63 -0.03 -7.34 11.36
C ILE A 63 -0.51 -7.65 9.96
N ASN A 64 -1.82 -7.85 9.80
CA ASN A 64 -2.50 -8.02 8.53
C ASN A 64 -3.45 -6.84 8.33
N ILE A 65 -3.31 -6.15 7.21
CA ILE A 65 -4.09 -4.98 6.84
C ILE A 65 -4.74 -5.25 5.49
N HIS A 66 -6.06 -5.16 5.40
CA HIS A 66 -6.80 -5.15 4.15
C HIS A 66 -7.37 -3.76 3.95
N CYS A 67 -6.98 -3.07 2.88
CA CYS A 67 -7.45 -1.71 2.63
C CYS A 67 -7.57 -1.38 1.14
N HIS A 68 -8.22 -0.26 0.83
CA HIS A 68 -8.23 0.26 -0.53
C HIS A 68 -6.89 0.92 -0.88
N LYS A 69 -6.49 0.82 -2.14
CA LYS A 69 -5.34 1.53 -2.69
C LYS A 69 -5.56 3.03 -2.54
N GLN A 70 -4.64 3.68 -1.84
CA GLN A 70 -4.57 5.13 -1.72
C GLN A 70 -3.12 5.56 -1.94
N ASN A 71 -2.93 6.76 -2.48
CA ASN A 71 -1.59 7.32 -2.63
C ASN A 71 -0.90 7.44 -1.27
N GLY A 72 0.32 6.92 -1.18
CA GLY A 72 1.13 7.01 0.04
C GLY A 72 0.69 6.11 1.20
N ILE A 73 -0.24 5.16 1.00
CA ILE A 73 -0.73 4.29 2.08
C ILE A 73 0.39 3.53 2.79
N ILE A 74 1.38 3.03 2.05
CA ILE A 74 2.54 2.33 2.63
C ILE A 74 3.37 3.26 3.49
N TYR A 75 3.58 4.52 3.05
CA TYR A 75 4.31 5.50 3.84
C TYR A 75 3.58 5.83 5.15
N LYS A 76 2.25 6.02 5.10
CA LYS A 76 1.42 6.23 6.30
C LYS A 76 1.60 5.08 7.30
N ILE A 77 1.55 3.84 6.82
CA ILE A 77 1.72 2.65 7.68
C ILE A 77 3.12 2.64 8.31
N MET A 78 4.17 2.87 7.53
CA MET A 78 5.55 2.86 8.05
C MET A 78 5.78 3.96 9.09
N ALA A 79 5.23 5.16 8.87
CA ALA A 79 5.31 6.25 9.83
C ALA A 79 4.62 5.89 11.16
N GLN A 80 3.46 5.24 11.11
CA GLN A 80 2.77 4.79 12.33
C GLN A 80 3.53 3.70 13.06
N LEU A 81 4.09 2.73 12.36
CA LEU A 81 4.90 1.68 13.00
C LEU A 81 6.13 2.26 13.71
N HIS A 82 6.76 3.27 13.11
CA HIS A 82 7.85 4.00 13.74
C HIS A 82 7.38 4.73 15.02
N ASN A 83 6.22 5.40 14.99
CA ASN A 83 5.66 6.08 16.16
C ASN A 83 5.30 5.11 17.31
N LEU A 84 4.92 3.89 16.97
CA LEU A 84 4.66 2.79 17.91
C LEU A 84 5.95 2.13 18.43
N GLN A 85 7.13 2.62 18.02
CA GLN A 85 8.44 2.06 18.39
C GLN A 85 8.57 0.58 18.04
N LEU A 86 7.97 0.17 16.92
CA LEU A 86 8.08 -1.18 16.39
C LEU A 86 9.22 -1.25 15.37
N SER A 87 10.11 -2.23 15.53
CA SER A 87 11.21 -2.45 14.58
C SER A 87 10.73 -3.31 13.42
N LEU A 88 10.77 -2.77 12.19
CA LEU A 88 10.29 -3.50 11.02
C LEU A 88 11.22 -4.67 10.66
N LEU A 89 10.65 -5.88 10.51
CA LEU A 89 11.39 -7.06 10.06
C LEU A 89 11.09 -7.38 8.60
N SER A 90 9.81 -7.38 8.22
CA SER A 90 9.40 -7.64 6.83
C SER A 90 8.07 -6.98 6.50
N THR A 91 7.88 -6.63 5.24
CA THR A 91 6.59 -6.19 4.70
C THR A 91 6.34 -6.86 3.37
N THR A 92 5.13 -7.38 3.23
CA THR A 92 4.61 -7.93 1.98
C THR A 92 3.37 -7.14 1.61
N VAL A 93 3.33 -6.64 0.37
CA VAL A 93 2.19 -5.90 -0.17
C VAL A 93 1.67 -6.68 -1.37
N LEU A 94 0.43 -7.15 -1.29
CA LEU A 94 -0.23 -7.90 -2.34
C LEU A 94 -1.41 -7.09 -2.86
N PRO A 95 -1.38 -6.62 -4.12
CA PRO A 95 -2.56 -6.04 -4.74
C PRO A 95 -3.59 -7.13 -5.00
N PHE A 96 -4.83 -6.87 -4.58
CA PHE A 96 -5.98 -7.72 -4.90
C PHE A 96 -6.97 -6.91 -5.74
N GLY A 97 -7.30 -7.42 -6.93
CA GLY A 97 -8.09 -6.68 -7.92
C GLY A 97 -7.54 -5.29 -8.25
N ASN A 98 -8.44 -4.41 -8.65
CA ASN A 98 -8.07 -3.08 -9.13
C ASN A 98 -7.82 -2.10 -7.99
N PHE A 99 -8.55 -2.22 -6.88
CA PHE A 99 -8.64 -1.17 -5.86
C PHE A 99 -8.24 -1.59 -4.45
N THR A 100 -7.84 -2.84 -4.19
CA THR A 100 -7.53 -3.31 -2.83
C THR A 100 -6.08 -3.78 -2.66
N LEU A 101 -5.59 -3.73 -1.43
CA LEU A 101 -4.28 -4.21 -0.99
C LEU A 101 -4.47 -5.09 0.24
N ASP A 102 -3.79 -6.23 0.24
CA ASP A 102 -3.50 -7.03 1.43
C ASP A 102 -2.04 -6.81 1.82
N ILE A 103 -1.82 -6.26 3.00
CA ILE A 103 -0.50 -5.93 3.53
C ILE A 103 -0.25 -6.80 4.75
N THR A 104 0.88 -7.50 4.74
CA THR A 104 1.36 -8.29 5.88
C THR A 104 2.67 -7.73 6.37
N ILE A 105 2.74 -7.42 7.66
CA ILE A 105 3.91 -6.83 8.30
C ILE A 105 4.32 -7.71 9.45
N ILE A 106 5.62 -7.98 9.53
CA ILE A 106 6.25 -8.58 10.71
C ILE A 106 7.14 -7.52 11.32
N ALA A 107 6.95 -7.26 12.60
CA ALA A 107 7.73 -6.30 13.36
C ALA A 107 8.13 -6.87 14.71
N GLN A 108 9.18 -6.32 15.32
CA GLN A 108 9.65 -6.67 16.63
C GLN A 108 9.29 -5.56 17.63
N MET A 109 8.75 -5.98 18.77
CA MET A 109 8.48 -5.09 19.90
C MET A 109 9.78 -4.86 20.69
N GLY A 110 10.07 -3.61 21.02
CA GLY A 110 11.20 -3.28 21.91
C GLY A 110 10.93 -3.75 23.34
N ASP A 111 12.00 -4.01 24.09
CA ASP A 111 11.92 -4.58 25.45
C ASP A 111 11.14 -3.69 26.44
N GLU A 112 11.16 -2.37 26.21
CA GLU A 112 10.47 -1.37 27.04
C GLU A 112 9.15 -0.88 26.43
N SER A 113 8.70 -1.46 25.31
CA SER A 113 7.50 -0.99 24.62
C SER A 113 6.25 -1.39 25.39
N LYS A 114 5.46 -0.39 25.81
CA LYS A 114 4.17 -0.58 26.49
C LYS A 114 2.99 -0.75 25.53
N VAL A 115 3.27 -1.02 24.26
CA VAL A 115 2.26 -1.02 23.21
C VAL A 115 1.42 -2.28 23.29
N THR A 116 0.10 -2.12 23.41
CA THR A 116 -0.86 -3.23 23.41
C THR A 116 -1.30 -3.56 21.99
N VAL A 117 -1.70 -4.82 21.77
CA VAL A 117 -2.22 -5.27 20.45
C VAL A 117 -3.42 -4.43 20.02
N SER A 118 -4.34 -4.13 20.95
CA SER A 118 -5.49 -3.26 20.67
C SER A 118 -5.06 -1.85 20.29
N GLY A 119 -4.03 -1.31 20.95
CA GLY A 119 -3.46 0.00 20.62
C GLY A 119 -2.87 0.05 19.22
N ILE A 120 -2.16 -1.01 18.79
CA ILE A 120 -1.62 -1.11 17.43
C ILE A 120 -2.75 -1.12 16.40
N VAL A 121 -3.75 -1.98 16.61
CA VAL A 121 -4.89 -2.11 15.69
C VAL A 121 -5.63 -0.79 15.56
N GLN A 122 -5.91 -0.12 16.69
CA GLN A 122 -6.62 1.16 16.70
C GLN A 122 -5.81 2.27 16.02
N SER A 123 -4.53 2.42 16.38
CA SER A 123 -3.65 3.44 15.82
C SER A 123 -3.47 3.29 14.31
N LEU A 124 -3.32 2.06 13.81
CA LEU A 124 -3.24 1.81 12.38
C LEU A 124 -4.57 2.08 11.66
N ARG A 125 -5.71 1.72 12.24
CA ARG A 125 -7.03 2.04 11.64
C ARG A 125 -7.22 3.55 11.49
N GLU A 126 -6.95 4.31 12.55
CA GLU A 126 -7.10 5.77 12.54
C GLU A 126 -6.20 6.41 11.48
N ALA A 127 -4.95 5.95 11.35
CA ALA A 127 -4.03 6.49 10.37
C ALA A 127 -4.33 6.13 8.90
N LEU A 128 -5.14 5.09 8.68
CA LEU A 128 -5.57 4.65 7.34
C LEU A 128 -6.92 5.27 6.93
N LEU A 129 -7.65 5.84 7.89
CA LEU A 129 -8.91 6.57 7.67
C LEU A 129 -8.72 8.07 7.46
N MET A 130 -7.59 8.64 7.90
CA MET A 130 -7.15 10.02 7.63
C MET A 130 -6.35 10.10 6.33
#